data_AF-A0A535YU74-F1
#
_entry.id   AF-A0A535YU74-F1
#
_cell.length_a   1.000
_cell.length_b   1.000
_cell.length_c   1.000
_cell.angle_alpha   90.00
_cell.angle_beta   90.00
_cell.angle_gamma   90.00
#
_symmetry.space_group_name_H-M   'P 1'
#
loop_
_entity.id
_entity.type
_entity.pdbx_description
1 polymer ?
#
loop_
_entity_poly.entity_id
_entity_poly.type
_entity_poly.pdbx_seq_one_letter_code
_entity_poly.pdbx_strand_id
1 'polypeptide(L)'
;MQAVWWIVGFIDVLIAIRFILKLFGANPAPFVRFIYDVTWPLVAPFHGIFNTSQVGVSVFETESLVAIAIYTLIGWGIVSLVRIMTRPRSTTTVVD
;
A
#
# COMPACT_ATOMS: atom_id res chain seq x y z
N MET A 1 -7.98 13.34 -7.85
CA MET A 1 -7.97 12.61 -6.55
C MET A 1 -8.29 11.13 -6.75
N GLN A 2 -9.35 10.79 -7.50
CA GLN A 2 -9.75 9.39 -7.72
C GLN A 2 -8.63 8.50 -8.26
N ALA A 3 -7.81 9.01 -9.20
CA ALA A 3 -6.67 8.27 -9.75
C ALA A 3 -5.65 7.84 -8.68
N VAL A 4 -5.37 8.70 -7.69
CA VAL A 4 -4.44 8.37 -6.60
C VAL A 4 -4.96 7.18 -5.79
N TRP A 5 -6.25 7.19 -5.43
CA TRP A 5 -6.86 6.10 -4.69
C TRP A 5 -6.92 4.79 -5.47
N TRP A 6 -7.13 4.84 -6.79
CA TRP A 6 -7.06 3.64 -7.63
C TRP A 6 -5.65 3.04 -7.67
N ILE A 7 -4.62 3.87 -7.79
CA ILE A 7 -3.22 3.41 -7.81
C ILE A 7 -2.83 2.81 -6.45
N VAL A 8 -3.12 3.54 -5.36
CA VAL A 8 -2.82 3.09 -3.99
C VAL A 8 -3.57 1.81 -3.68
N GLY A 9 -4.87 1.77 -3.95
CA GLY A 9 -5.68 0.57 -3.71
C GLY A 9 -5.21 -0.63 -4.52
N PHE A 10 -4.78 -0.44 -5.78
CA PHE A 10 -4.24 -1.53 -6.58
C PHE A 10 -2.93 -2.09 -5.99
N ILE A 11 -2.01 -1.21 -5.57
CA ILE A 11 -0.76 -1.59 -4.90
C ILE A 11 -1.05 -2.34 -3.59
N ASP A 12 -1.93 -1.79 -2.74
CA ASP A 12 -2.26 -2.36 -1.45
C ASP A 12 -2.95 -3.73 -1.59
N VAL A 13 -3.81 -3.91 -2.59
CA VAL A 13 -4.45 -5.21 -2.88
C VAL A 13 -3.40 -6.25 -3.29
N LEU A 14 -2.43 -5.92 -4.13
CA LEU A 14 -1.37 -6.86 -4.51
C LEU A 14 -0.54 -7.30 -3.29
N ILE A 15 -0.17 -6.35 -2.42
CA ILE A 15 0.59 -6.64 -1.20
C ILE A 15 -0.26 -7.41 -0.19
N ALA A 16 -1.57 -7.13 -0.09
CA ALA A 16 -2.48 -7.88 0.76
C ALA A 16 -2.62 -9.34 0.29
N ILE A 17 -2.72 -9.58 -1.02
CA ILE A 17 -2.70 -10.93 -1.59
C ILE A 17 -1.38 -11.63 -1.24
N ARG A 18 -0.22 -10.97 -1.41
CA ARG A 18 1.08 -11.50 -1.01
C ARG A 18 1.07 -11.91 0.47
N PHE A 19 0.63 -11.03 1.35
CA PHE A 19 0.56 -11.28 2.80
C PHE A 19 -0.29 -12.49 3.12
N ILE A 20 -1.49 -12.59 2.54
CA ILE A 20 -2.40 -13.73 2.72
C ILE A 20 -1.74 -15.03 2.25
N LEU A 21 -1.14 -15.03 1.06
CA LEU A 21 -0.47 -16.21 0.52
C LEU A 21 0.67 -16.68 1.41
N LYS A 22 1.51 -15.76 1.92
CA LYS A 22 2.58 -16.09 2.88
C LYS A 22 2.03 -16.58 4.21
N LEU A 23 1.00 -15.93 4.75
CA LEU A 23 0.39 -16.28 6.03
C LEU A 23 -0.18 -17.71 6.02
N PHE A 24 -0.84 -18.10 4.93
CA PHE A 24 -1.42 -19.43 4.77
C PHE A 24 -0.42 -20.48 4.24
N GLY A 25 0.85 -20.10 4.03
CA GLY A 25 1.87 -21.02 3.53
C GLY A 25 1.55 -21.57 2.15
N ALA A 26 1.08 -20.70 1.24
CA ALA A 26 0.68 -21.08 -0.09
C ALA A 26 1.83 -21.76 -0.86
N ASN A 27 1.50 -22.86 -1.54
CA ASN A 27 2.45 -23.59 -2.38
C ASN A 27 3.02 -22.69 -3.49
N PRO A 28 4.27 -22.92 -3.93
CA PRO A 28 4.96 -22.07 -4.91
C PRO A 28 4.47 -22.30 -6.35
N ALA A 29 3.15 -22.18 -6.57
CA ALA A 29 2.49 -22.21 -7.86
C ALA A 29 2.85 -20.97 -8.70
N PRO A 30 2.69 -21.02 -10.04
CA PRO A 30 3.04 -19.89 -10.92
C PRO A 30 2.41 -18.56 -10.50
N PHE A 31 1.14 -18.58 -10.08
CA PHE A 31 0.45 -17.39 -9.59
C PHE A 31 1.07 -16.82 -8.30
N VAL A 32 1.42 -17.69 -7.35
CA VAL A 32 2.03 -17.27 -6.08
C VAL A 32 3.40 -16.63 -6.33
N ARG A 33 4.21 -17.24 -7.20
CA ARG A 33 5.50 -16.67 -7.63
C ARG A 33 5.32 -15.32 -8.31
N PHE A 34 4.40 -15.22 -9.26
CA PHE A 34 4.08 -13.97 -9.93
C PHE A 34 3.73 -12.84 -8.94
N ILE A 35 2.86 -13.11 -7.95
CA ILE A 35 2.53 -12.13 -6.92
C ILE A 35 3.77 -11.75 -6.12
N TYR A 36 4.58 -12.72 -5.68
CA TYR A 36 5.79 -12.45 -4.90
C TYR A 36 6.81 -11.61 -5.66
N ASP A 37 7.00 -11.87 -6.95
CA ASP A 37 7.95 -11.16 -7.81
C ASP A 37 7.51 -9.72 -8.08
N VAL A 38 6.24 -9.51 -8.44
CA VAL A 38 5.68 -8.17 -8.72
C VAL A 38 5.65 -7.30 -7.46
N THR A 39 5.37 -7.91 -6.30
CA THR A 39 5.29 -7.18 -5.03
C THR A 39 6.64 -7.03 -4.33
N TRP A 40 7.67 -7.77 -4.74
CA TRP A 40 9.00 -7.69 -4.13
C TRP A 40 9.56 -6.27 -4.07
N PRO A 41 9.63 -5.48 -5.17
CA PRO A 41 10.17 -4.12 -5.10
C PRO A 41 9.34 -3.16 -4.24
N LEU A 42 8.06 -3.47 -4.01
CA LEU A 42 7.16 -2.67 -3.17
C LEU A 42 7.41 -2.93 -1.68
N VAL A 43 7.66 -4.18 -1.31
CA VAL A 43 7.94 -4.55 0.09
C VAL A 43 9.42 -4.37 0.44
N ALA A 44 10.31 -4.39 -0.55
CA ALA A 44 11.76 -4.36 -0.37
C ALA A 44 12.31 -3.27 0.56
N PRO A 45 11.83 -2.01 0.51
CA PRO A 45 12.30 -0.95 1.41
C PRO A 45 11.99 -1.20 2.89
N PHE A 46 11.02 -2.06 3.19
CA PHE A 46 10.57 -2.38 4.54
C PHE A 46 11.15 -3.68 5.09
N HIS A 47 11.96 -4.40 4.30
CA HIS A 47 12.59 -5.64 4.72
C HIS A 47 13.53 -5.40 5.91
N GLY A 48 13.40 -6.25 6.94
CA GLY A 48 14.27 -6.22 8.12
C GLY A 48 13.97 -5.13 9.15
N ILE A 49 12.96 -4.26 8.92
CA ILE A 49 12.52 -3.29 9.94
C ILE A 49 11.88 -4.01 11.13
N PHE A 50 11.16 -5.10 10.87
CA PHE A 50 10.51 -5.93 11.87
C PHE A 50 10.91 -7.39 11.71
N ASN A 51 10.94 -8.13 12.81
CA ASN A 51 11.15 -9.57 12.76
C ASN A 51 9.98 -10.26 12.05
N THR A 52 10.30 -11.18 11.16
CA THR A 52 9.32 -12.08 10.52
C THR A 52 9.07 -13.28 11.44
N SER A 53 7.81 -13.57 11.73
CA SER A 53 7.43 -14.77 12.47
C SER A 53 7.07 -15.89 11.51
N GLN A 54 7.74 -17.04 11.60
CA GLN A 54 7.48 -18.20 10.76
C GLN A 54 7.10 -19.41 11.61
N VAL A 55 6.03 -20.10 11.22
CA VAL A 55 5.58 -21.35 11.83
C VAL A 55 5.35 -22.37 10.71
N GLY A 56 6.29 -23.30 10.55
CA GLY A 56 6.28 -24.24 9.43
C GLY A 56 6.36 -23.52 8.08
N VAL A 57 5.34 -23.71 7.24
CA VAL A 57 5.22 -23.04 5.93
C VAL A 57 4.54 -21.67 5.99
N SER A 58 3.86 -21.36 7.10
CA SER A 58 3.18 -20.08 7.32
C SER A 58 4.16 -19.00 7.74
N VAL A 59 4.11 -17.86 7.06
CA VAL A 59 5.00 -16.72 7.30
C VAL A 59 4.15 -15.48 7.58
N PHE A 60 4.22 -14.97 8.81
CA PHE A 60 3.65 -13.68 9.17
C PHE A 60 4.63 -12.56 8.79
N GLU A 61 4.45 -12.04 7.58
CA GLU A 61 5.30 -11.03 6.96
C GLU A 61 4.87 -9.62 7.37
N THR A 62 5.30 -9.15 8.54
CA THR A 62 4.96 -7.83 9.09
C THR A 62 5.31 -6.67 8.14
N GLU A 63 6.41 -6.78 7.42
CA GLU A 63 6.85 -5.85 6.37
C GLU A 63 5.79 -5.60 5.27
N SER A 64 4.99 -6.60 4.92
CA SER A 64 3.87 -6.42 3.97
C SER A 64 2.73 -5.58 4.56
N LEU A 65 2.42 -5.74 5.85
CA LEU A 65 1.42 -4.92 6.54
C LEU A 65 1.89 -3.47 6.67
N VAL A 66 3.18 -3.29 6.94
CA VAL A 66 3.80 -1.96 7.02
C VAL A 66 3.77 -1.27 5.66
N ALA A 67 4.08 -1.98 4.58
CA ALA A 67 4.02 -1.44 3.23
C ALA A 67 2.61 -0.91 2.90
N ILE A 68 1.56 -1.68 3.19
CA ILE A 68 0.16 -1.25 3.01
C ILE A 68 -0.13 0.03 3.81
N ALA A 69 0.24 0.05 5.10
CA ALA A 69 0.00 1.21 5.95
C ALA A 69 0.71 2.47 5.42
N ILE A 70 1.97 2.35 5.00
CA ILE A 70 2.76 3.46 4.49
C ILE A 70 2.24 3.95 3.14
N TYR A 71 1.89 3.05 2.21
CA TYR A 71 1.35 3.45 0.91
C TYR A 71 -0.03 4.11 1.02
N THR A 72 -0.90 3.59 1.88
CA THR A 72 -2.17 4.26 2.22
C THR A 72 -1.91 5.66 2.78
N LEU A 73 -0.95 5.82 3.70
CA LEU A 73 -0.61 7.10 4.32
C LEU A 73 -0.07 8.10 3.29
N ILE A 74 0.82 7.65 2.38
CA ILE A 74 1.35 8.47 1.28
C ILE A 74 0.20 8.91 0.37
N GLY A 75 -0.69 8.00 -0.02
CA GLY A 75 -1.86 8.31 -0.83
C GLY A 75 -2.76 9.38 -0.20
N TRP A 76 -3.06 9.21 1.09
CA TRP A 76 -3.82 10.19 1.86
C TRP A 76 -3.12 11.56 1.91
N GLY A 77 -1.80 11.58 2.12
CA GLY A 77 -0.99 12.80 2.17
C GLY A 77 -1.01 13.56 0.83
N ILE A 78 -0.82 12.86 -0.28
CA ILE A 78 -0.89 13.42 -1.64
C ILE A 78 -2.27 14.03 -1.90
N VAL A 79 -3.35 13.30 -1.61
CA VAL A 79 -4.72 13.80 -1.81
C VAL A 79 -4.99 15.03 -0.94
N SER A 80 -4.52 15.03 0.30
CA SER A 80 -4.68 16.14 1.24
C SER A 80 -3.94 17.39 0.76
N LEU A 81 -2.70 17.26 0.30
CA LEU A 81 -1.90 18.37 -0.23
C LEU A 81 -2.57 18.99 -1.47
N VAL A 82 -3.00 18.16 -2.43
CA VAL A 82 -3.69 18.62 -3.63
C VAL A 82 -4.95 19.41 -3.27
N ARG A 83 -5.75 18.90 -2.32
CA ARG A 83 -6.97 19.58 -1.86
C ARG A 83 -6.68 20.96 -1.27
N ILE A 84 -5.60 21.13 -0.52
CA ILE A 84 -5.22 22.42 0.07
C ILE A 84 -4.85 23.41 -1.04
N MET A 85 -4.07 22.97 -2.04
CA MET A 85 -3.62 23.81 -3.14
C MET A 85 -4.76 24.27 -4.07
N THR A 86 -5.79 23.44 -4.27
CA THR A 86 -6.89 23.75 -5.20
C THR A 86 -8.08 24.48 -4.58
N ARG A 87 -8.02 24.90 -3.30
CA ARG A 87 -9.14 25.65 -2.68
C ARG A 87 -9.32 27.01 -3.39
N PRO A 88 -10.47 27.30 -4.03
CA PRO A 88 -10.73 28.62 -4.57
C PRO A 88 -10.74 29.64 -3.44
N ARG A 89 -10.01 30.75 -3.60
CA ARG A 89 -10.17 31.90 -2.71
C ARG A 89 -11.53 32.50 -3.02
N SER A 90 -12.46 32.44 -2.08
CA SER A 90 -13.71 33.19 -2.17
C SER A 90 -13.36 34.68 -2.11
N THR A 91 -13.34 35.34 -3.26
CA THR A 91 -13.33 36.80 -3.31
C THR A 91 -14.71 37.24 -2.84
N THR A 92 -14.79 37.73 -1.61
CA THR A 92 -15.98 38.44 -1.12
C THR A 92 -16.16 39.68 -1.98
N THR A 93 -17.04 39.61 -2.99
CA THR A 93 -17.56 40.80 -3.64
C THR A 93 -18.44 41.49 -2.60
N VAL A 94 -17.91 42.51 -1.95
CA VAL A 94 -18.71 43.45 -1.15
C VAL A 94 -19.64 44.11 -2.17
N VAL A 95 -20.93 43.75 -2.11
CA VAL A 95 -21.96 44.38 -2.93
C VAL A 95 -22.43 45.59 -2.13
N ASP A 96 -22.06 46.78 -2.63
CA ASP A 96 -22.57 48.09 -2.18
C ASP A 96 -24.01 48.32 -2.65
#